data_AF-A0A6L5K6R7-F1
#
_entry.id   AF-A0A6L5K6R7-F1
#
_cell.length_a   1.000
_cell.length_b   1.000
_cell.length_c   1.000
_cell.angle_alpha   90.00
_cell.angle_beta   90.00
_cell.angle_gamma   90.00
#
_symmetry.space_group_name_H-M   'P 1'
#
loop_
_entity.id
_entity.type
_entity.pdbx_description
1 polymer ?
#
loop_
_entity_poly.entity_id
_entity_poly.type
_entity_poly.pdbx_seq_one_letter_code
_entity_poly.pdbx_strand_id
1 'polypeptide(L)'
;MALTGIEIFKLLPKTNCKDCGEPTCLAFAMKLATSKAELSACPHVSEESKAKLTEASAPPIIPVTIGVGDRVLKIGGETVMFRHEKRFENPPGLAILVSADTDDAEIDARLKRFNDLQYERIGLLLRPDLVAVKAGGDAARFKAVVTKVKEKSSGGIVLMSENAEV
;
A
#
# COMPACT_ATOMS: atom_id res chain seq x y z
N MET A 1 -12.78 9.61 -10.41
CA MET A 1 -12.16 10.89 -10.81
C MET A 1 -12.11 11.76 -9.58
N ALA A 2 -10.97 12.36 -9.24
CA ALA A 2 -10.89 13.28 -8.12
C ALA A 2 -11.85 14.45 -8.35
N LEU A 3 -12.62 14.84 -7.33
CA LEU A 3 -13.48 16.02 -7.40
C LEU A 3 -12.65 17.26 -7.75
N THR A 4 -13.14 18.08 -8.67
CA THR A 4 -12.55 19.38 -8.94
C THR A 4 -12.72 20.29 -7.74
N GLY A 5 -11.84 21.29 -7.59
CA GLY A 5 -11.97 22.27 -6.50
C GLY A 5 -13.32 23.01 -6.52
N ILE A 6 -13.95 23.16 -7.69
CA ILE A 6 -15.29 23.74 -7.82
C ILE A 6 -16.37 22.81 -7.25
N GLU A 7 -16.29 21.51 -7.51
CA GLU A 7 -17.25 20.53 -6.97
C GLU A 7 -17.11 20.41 -5.46
N ILE A 8 -15.88 20.42 -4.93
CA ILE A 8 -15.64 20.45 -3.48
C ILE A 8 -16.22 21.74 -2.88
N PHE A 9 -15.98 22.90 -3.49
CA PHE A 9 -16.50 24.18 -3.01
C PHE A 9 -18.03 24.22 -2.93
N LYS A 10 -18.75 23.51 -3.81
CA LYS A 10 -20.22 23.41 -3.74
C LYS A 10 -20.72 22.73 -2.47
N LEU A 11 -19.93 21.81 -1.90
CA LEU A 11 -20.26 21.04 -0.70
C LEU A 11 -19.76 21.69 0.60
N LEU A 12 -18.93 22.74 0.51
CA LEU A 12 -18.43 23.47 1.68
C LEU A 12 -19.44 24.50 2.21
N PRO A 13 -19.29 24.97 3.47
CA PRO A 13 -20.19 25.94 4.11
C PRO A 13 -20.18 27.35 3.51
N LYS A 14 -19.15 27.69 2.70
CA LYS A 14 -18.96 29.01 2.05
C LYS A 14 -18.91 30.21 3.01
N THR A 15 -18.55 29.97 4.28
CA THR A 15 -18.47 31.02 5.31
C THR A 15 -17.23 31.91 5.17
N ASN A 16 -16.16 31.43 4.54
CA ASN A 16 -14.85 32.09 4.46
C ASN A 16 -14.30 32.54 5.84
N CYS A 17 -14.61 31.78 6.90
CA CYS A 17 -14.24 32.07 8.29
C CYS A 17 -12.74 32.03 8.58
N LYS A 18 -11.95 31.30 7.76
CA LYS A 18 -10.51 31.05 7.93
C LYS A 18 -10.11 30.13 9.09
N ASP A 19 -11.07 29.48 9.73
CA ASP A 19 -10.81 28.54 10.84
C ASP A 19 -10.01 27.30 10.41
N CYS A 20 -9.99 26.98 9.11
CA CYS A 20 -9.18 25.92 8.52
C CYS A 20 -7.75 26.36 8.12
N GLY A 21 -7.37 27.62 8.42
CA GLY A 21 -6.06 28.18 8.06
C GLY A 21 -5.96 28.72 6.62
N GLU A 22 -7.01 28.56 5.81
CA GLU A 22 -7.05 29.05 4.43
C GLU A 22 -7.80 30.38 4.29
N PRO A 23 -7.38 31.27 3.36
CA PRO A 23 -7.96 32.60 3.24
C PRO A 23 -9.43 32.60 2.78
N THR A 24 -9.85 31.57 2.05
CA THR A 24 -11.22 31.39 1.55
C THR A 24 -11.60 29.91 1.49
N CYS A 25 -12.90 29.61 1.48
CA CYS A 25 -13.39 28.24 1.27
C CYS A 25 -13.01 27.70 -0.12
N LEU A 26 -12.86 28.57 -1.13
CA LEU A 26 -12.39 28.17 -2.46
C LEU A 26 -10.91 27.77 -2.42
N ALA A 27 -10.06 28.52 -1.70
CA ALA A 27 -8.67 28.15 -1.52
C ALA A 27 -8.52 26.80 -0.79
N PHE A 28 -9.33 26.58 0.25
CA PHE A 28 -9.42 25.28 0.92
C PHE A 28 -9.85 24.16 -0.02
N ALA A 29 -10.88 24.37 -0.83
CA ALA A 29 -11.35 23.39 -1.81
C ALA A 29 -10.28 23.02 -2.86
N MET A 30 -9.50 23.99 -3.34
CA MET A 30 -8.40 23.74 -4.28
C MET A 30 -7.25 22.96 -3.63
N LYS A 31 -6.95 23.20 -2.35
CA LYS A 31 -5.98 22.41 -1.60
C LYS A 31 -6.48 21.00 -1.29
N LEU A 32 -7.76 20.83 -0.98
CA LEU A 32 -8.38 19.50 -0.84
C LEU A 32 -8.31 18.70 -2.15
N ALA A 33 -8.64 19.32 -3.29
CA ALA A 33 -8.57 18.68 -4.61
C ALA A 33 -7.16 18.20 -4.99
N THR A 34 -6.13 18.83 -4.42
CA THR A 34 -4.71 18.48 -4.64
C THR A 34 -4.09 17.71 -3.47
N SER A 35 -4.91 17.24 -2.51
CA SER A 35 -4.49 16.51 -1.31
C SER A 35 -3.44 17.25 -0.46
N LYS A 36 -3.46 18.60 -0.49
CA LYS A 36 -2.59 19.47 0.32
C LYS A 36 -3.22 19.92 1.63
N ALA A 37 -4.48 19.56 1.87
CA ALA A 37 -5.24 19.79 3.09
C ALA A 37 -6.13 18.58 3.37
N GLU A 38 -6.54 18.40 4.63
CA GLU A 38 -7.49 17.37 5.03
C GLU A 38 -8.87 17.98 5.33
N LEU A 39 -9.94 17.23 5.04
CA LEU A 39 -11.31 17.71 5.28
C LEU A 39 -11.59 17.97 6.77
N SER A 40 -10.90 17.22 7.64
CA SER A 40 -10.90 17.37 9.10
C SER A 40 -10.49 18.78 9.57
N ALA A 41 -9.75 19.54 8.75
CA ALA A 41 -9.31 20.89 9.10
C ALA A 41 -10.45 21.92 9.09
N CYS A 42 -11.59 21.65 8.46
CA CYS A 42 -12.73 22.56 8.47
C CYS A 42 -13.77 22.11 9.50
N PRO A 43 -13.95 22.85 10.63
CA PRO A 43 -14.86 22.45 11.70
C PRO A 43 -16.34 22.61 11.33
N HIS A 44 -16.64 23.35 10.26
CA HIS A 44 -18.01 23.73 9.88
C HIS A 44 -18.64 22.84 8.80
N VAL A 45 -17.94 21.82 8.31
CA VAL A 45 -18.48 20.93 7.27
C VAL A 45 -19.58 20.05 7.89
N SER A 46 -20.75 20.02 7.25
CA SER A 46 -21.84 19.13 7.68
C SER A 46 -21.45 17.67 7.50
N GLU A 47 -22.01 16.79 8.33
CA GLU A 47 -21.76 15.34 8.22
C GLU A 47 -22.17 14.76 6.87
N GLU A 48 -23.23 15.28 6.26
CA GLU A 48 -23.65 14.87 4.91
C GLU A 48 -22.60 15.25 3.84
N SER A 49 -22.08 16.48 3.89
CA SER A 49 -21.00 16.91 2.99
C SER A 49 -19.72 16.14 3.25
N LYS A 50 -19.41 15.80 4.51
CA LYS A 50 -18.27 14.95 4.85
C LYS A 50 -18.39 13.58 4.19
N ALA A 51 -19.51 12.90 4.33
CA ALA A 51 -19.73 11.59 3.72
C ALA A 51 -19.52 11.62 2.19
N LYS A 52 -20.15 12.58 1.50
CA LYS A 52 -20.02 12.75 0.04
C LYS A 52 -18.59 13.04 -0.40
N LEU A 53 -17.89 13.92 0.32
CA LEU A 53 -16.50 14.26 0.02
C LEU A 53 -15.55 13.10 0.31
N THR A 54 -15.73 12.37 1.41
CA THR A 54 -14.92 11.19 1.75
C THR A 54 -15.10 10.07 0.74
N GLU A 55 -16.34 9.78 0.32
CA GLU A 55 -16.62 8.77 -0.70
C GLU A 55 -16.00 9.13 -2.05
N ALA A 56 -16.15 10.39 -2.48
CA ALA A 56 -15.65 10.84 -3.77
C ALA A 56 -14.12 11.09 -3.80
N SER A 57 -13.50 11.29 -2.63
CA SER A 57 -12.05 11.45 -2.48
C SER A 57 -11.33 10.14 -2.18
N ALA A 58 -12.06 9.05 -1.94
CA ALA A 58 -11.46 7.74 -1.73
C ALA A 58 -10.55 7.40 -2.93
N PRO A 59 -9.30 6.97 -2.70
CA PRO A 59 -8.42 6.55 -3.77
C PRO A 59 -9.12 5.46 -4.61
N PRO A 60 -9.08 5.54 -5.96
CA PRO A 60 -9.65 4.49 -6.81
C PRO A 60 -9.10 3.10 -6.51
N ILE A 61 -7.84 3.06 -6.06
CA ILE A 61 -7.13 1.85 -5.64
C ILE A 61 -6.76 2.02 -4.17
N ILE A 62 -7.32 1.16 -3.32
CA ILE A 62 -7.05 1.19 -1.88
C ILE A 62 -5.59 0.78 -1.62
N PRO A 63 -4.84 1.52 -0.80
CA PRO A 63 -3.52 1.10 -0.38
C PRO A 63 -3.59 -0.06 0.61
N VAL A 64 -2.79 -1.09 0.39
CA VAL A 64 -2.67 -2.27 1.26
C VAL A 64 -1.25 -2.37 1.79
N THR A 65 -1.13 -2.73 3.07
CA THR A 65 0.15 -2.88 3.77
C THR A 65 0.40 -4.35 4.05
N ILE A 66 1.57 -4.85 3.64
CA ILE A 66 2.00 -6.25 3.79
C ILE A 66 3.22 -6.28 4.72
N GLY A 67 3.11 -7.05 5.81
CA GLY A 67 4.15 -7.18 6.82
C GLY A 67 4.08 -6.13 7.93
N VAL A 68 5.09 -6.17 8.82
CA VAL A 68 5.23 -5.28 9.98
C VAL A 68 6.70 -4.90 10.17
N GLY A 69 6.97 -3.82 10.90
CA GLY A 69 8.34 -3.35 11.19
C GLY A 69 9.01 -2.66 10.00
N ASP A 70 10.34 -2.72 9.96
CA ASP A 70 11.17 -1.89 9.06
C ASP A 70 11.13 -2.33 7.58
N ARG A 71 10.56 -3.50 7.30
CA ARG A 71 10.44 -4.07 5.94
C ARG A 71 8.99 -4.16 5.47
N VAL A 72 8.14 -3.29 6.00
CA VAL A 72 6.75 -3.19 5.59
C VAL A 72 6.66 -2.76 4.12
N LEU A 73 5.88 -3.50 3.33
CA LEU A 73 5.62 -3.19 1.93
C LEU A 73 4.23 -2.56 1.82
N LYS A 74 4.16 -1.36 1.24
CA LYS A 74 2.90 -0.72 0.89
C LYS A 74 2.71 -0.80 -0.63
N ILE A 75 1.54 -1.26 -1.06
CA ILE A 75 1.14 -1.35 -2.47
C ILE A 75 -0.23 -0.71 -2.68
N GLY A 76 -0.60 -0.41 -3.93
CA GLY A 76 -1.87 0.25 -4.26
C GLY A 76 -1.80 1.76 -4.02
N GLY A 77 -2.95 2.42 -3.85
CA GLY A 77 -3.00 3.88 -3.71
C GLY A 77 -2.77 4.66 -5.00
N GLU A 78 -2.74 3.99 -6.15
CA GLU A 78 -2.47 4.62 -7.44
C GLU A 78 -3.65 5.46 -7.94
N THR A 79 -3.34 6.61 -8.54
CA THR A 79 -4.35 7.58 -9.00
C THR A 79 -4.30 7.88 -10.49
N VAL A 80 -3.29 7.37 -11.21
CA VAL A 80 -3.04 7.67 -12.63
C VAL A 80 -2.71 6.41 -13.42
N MET A 81 -3.02 6.42 -14.71
CA MET A 81 -2.66 5.33 -15.63
C MET A 81 -1.26 5.52 -16.20
N PHE A 82 -0.86 6.78 -16.41
CA PHE A 82 0.43 7.11 -17.01
C PHE A 82 1.27 7.97 -16.08
N ARG A 83 2.55 7.58 -15.93
CA ARG A 83 3.53 8.25 -15.05
C ARG A 83 3.90 9.69 -15.42
N HIS A 84 3.38 10.24 -16.52
CA HIS A 84 3.62 11.62 -16.93
C HIS A 84 2.44 12.53 -16.58
N GLU A 85 1.27 11.96 -16.26
CA GLU A 85 0.13 12.72 -15.72
C GLU A 85 0.39 13.14 -14.27
N LYS A 86 1.06 12.27 -13.50
CA LYS A 86 1.51 12.51 -12.12
C LYS A 86 2.70 11.61 -11.79
N ARG A 87 2.70 10.95 -10.62
CA ARG A 87 3.67 9.94 -10.21
C ARG A 87 2.93 8.66 -9.85
N PHE A 88 3.62 7.53 -9.96
CA PHE A 88 3.20 6.32 -9.27
C PHE A 88 3.57 6.45 -7.80
N GLU A 89 2.64 6.09 -6.92
CA GLU A 89 2.74 6.39 -5.50
C GLU A 89 3.52 5.30 -4.75
N ASN A 90 3.26 4.02 -5.03
CA ASN A 90 3.91 2.90 -4.33
C ASN A 90 4.56 1.90 -5.31
N PRO A 91 5.84 1.53 -5.12
CA PRO A 91 6.49 0.56 -5.99
C PRO A 91 5.85 -0.84 -5.88
N PRO A 92 5.90 -1.65 -6.95
CA PRO A 92 5.42 -3.02 -6.90
C PRO A 92 6.31 -3.87 -5.98
N GLY A 93 5.69 -4.71 -5.16
CA GLY A 93 6.40 -5.69 -4.35
C GLY A 93 6.96 -6.83 -5.20
N LEU A 94 8.23 -7.16 -5.01
CA LEU A 94 8.85 -8.32 -5.67
C LEU A 94 8.91 -9.49 -4.70
N ALA A 95 8.34 -10.62 -5.11
CA ALA A 95 8.32 -11.84 -4.33
C ALA A 95 9.12 -12.96 -4.99
N ILE A 96 9.87 -13.73 -4.20
CA ILE A 96 10.38 -15.03 -4.65
C ILE A 96 9.37 -16.12 -4.32
N LEU A 97 9.22 -17.10 -5.21
CA LEU A 97 8.37 -18.26 -4.96
C LEU A 97 9.17 -19.40 -4.33
N VAL A 98 8.62 -19.97 -3.26
CA VAL A 98 9.10 -21.19 -2.60
C VAL A 98 7.94 -22.18 -2.56
N SER A 99 8.13 -23.39 -3.08
CA SER A 99 7.11 -24.45 -3.01
C SER A 99 7.40 -25.34 -1.80
N ALA A 100 6.35 -25.76 -1.08
CA ALA A 100 6.50 -26.73 -0.01
C ALA A 100 6.90 -28.13 -0.51
N ASP A 101 6.61 -28.44 -1.78
CA ASP A 101 6.91 -29.73 -2.44
C ASP A 101 8.37 -29.86 -2.89
N THR A 102 9.12 -28.76 -2.92
CA THR A 102 10.55 -28.82 -3.26
C THR A 102 11.39 -29.32 -2.08
N ASP A 103 12.54 -29.90 -2.39
CA ASP A 103 13.48 -30.36 -1.37
C ASP A 103 14.03 -29.22 -0.52
N ASP A 104 14.51 -29.56 0.68
CA ASP A 104 14.99 -28.56 1.63
C ASP A 104 16.28 -27.85 1.18
N ALA A 105 17.10 -28.49 0.35
CA ALA A 105 18.34 -27.90 -0.14
C ALA A 105 18.06 -26.77 -1.14
N GLU A 106 17.07 -26.95 -2.03
CA GLU A 106 16.62 -25.94 -2.98
C GLU A 106 15.89 -24.80 -2.27
N ILE A 107 15.08 -25.10 -1.26
CA ILE A 107 14.45 -24.06 -0.42
C ILE A 107 15.53 -23.21 0.24
N ASP A 108 16.53 -23.83 0.85
CA ASP A 108 17.64 -23.11 1.50
C ASP A 108 18.47 -22.30 0.49
N ALA A 109 18.70 -22.83 -0.72
CA ALA A 109 19.37 -22.11 -1.80
C ALA A 109 18.56 -20.87 -2.25
N ARG A 110 17.23 -20.97 -2.35
CA ARG A 110 16.35 -19.83 -2.66
C ARG A 110 16.36 -18.78 -1.56
N LEU A 111 16.29 -19.19 -0.29
CA LEU A 111 16.35 -18.26 0.84
C LEU A 111 17.71 -17.58 0.95
N LYS A 112 18.80 -18.30 0.66
CA LYS A 112 20.13 -17.70 0.55
C LYS A 112 20.15 -16.62 -0.54
N ARG A 113 19.65 -16.93 -1.74
CA ARG A 113 19.53 -15.94 -2.83
C ARG A 113 18.66 -14.74 -2.43
N PHE A 114 17.56 -14.94 -1.71
CA PHE A 114 16.72 -13.85 -1.21
C PHE A 114 17.49 -12.86 -0.33
N ASN A 115 18.32 -13.37 0.56
CA ASN A 115 19.10 -12.56 1.47
C ASN A 115 20.30 -11.90 0.80
N ASP A 116 20.94 -12.59 -0.15
CA ASP A 116 22.19 -12.14 -0.77
C ASP A 116 21.98 -11.20 -1.96
N LEU A 117 20.89 -11.36 -2.72
CA LEU A 117 20.60 -10.55 -3.91
C LEU A 117 20.05 -9.18 -3.51
N GLN A 118 20.92 -8.38 -2.89
CA GLN A 118 20.67 -6.98 -2.54
C GLN A 118 21.71 -6.10 -3.23
N TYR A 119 21.25 -5.05 -3.89
CA TYR A 119 22.08 -4.17 -4.71
C TYR A 119 21.89 -2.73 -4.29
N GLU A 120 22.98 -2.02 -4.02
CA GLU A 120 22.92 -0.58 -3.86
C GLU A 120 23.01 0.10 -5.23
N ARG A 121 22.02 0.94 -5.54
CA ARG A 121 21.98 1.72 -6.78
C ARG A 121 21.55 3.14 -6.47
N ILE A 122 22.48 4.08 -6.59
CA ILE A 122 22.24 5.52 -6.39
C ILE A 122 21.63 5.78 -4.98
N GLY A 123 22.22 5.17 -3.95
CA GLY A 123 21.77 5.29 -2.56
C GLY A 123 20.46 4.56 -2.23
N LEU A 124 19.89 3.80 -3.18
CA LEU A 124 18.73 2.93 -2.95
C LEU A 124 19.18 1.47 -2.81
N LEU A 125 18.71 0.79 -1.78
CA LEU A 125 18.91 -0.65 -1.60
C LEU A 125 17.81 -1.41 -2.34
N LEU A 126 18.15 -1.94 -3.52
CA LEU A 126 17.28 -2.81 -4.31
C LEU A 126 17.36 -4.24 -3.78
N ARG A 127 16.23 -4.79 -3.35
CA ARG A 127 16.14 -6.13 -2.76
C ARG A 127 14.73 -6.68 -2.96
N PRO A 128 14.53 -8.01 -2.92
CA PRO A 128 13.18 -8.57 -2.91
C PRO A 128 12.46 -8.23 -1.59
N ASP A 129 11.15 -8.02 -1.68
CA ASP A 129 10.30 -7.58 -0.56
C ASP A 129 9.69 -8.77 0.17
N LEU A 130 9.24 -9.78 -0.58
CA LEU A 130 8.39 -10.86 -0.09
C LEU A 130 8.92 -12.26 -0.42
N VAL A 131 8.55 -13.23 0.40
CA VAL A 131 8.66 -14.65 0.11
C VAL A 131 7.25 -15.23 0.01
N ALA A 132 6.89 -15.69 -1.17
CA ALA A 132 5.64 -16.39 -1.41
C ALA A 132 5.85 -17.89 -1.19
N VAL A 133 5.22 -18.44 -0.16
CA VAL A 133 5.26 -19.87 0.15
C VAL A 133 4.00 -20.51 -0.40
N LYS A 134 4.17 -21.40 -1.37
CA LYS A 134 3.09 -22.18 -1.95
C LYS A 134 2.95 -23.51 -1.22
N ALA A 135 1.76 -23.76 -0.69
CA ALA A 135 1.38 -25.02 -0.10
C ALA A 135 1.38 -26.11 -1.17
N GLY A 136 1.83 -27.29 -0.75
CA GLY A 136 1.64 -28.53 -1.47
C GLY A 136 0.39 -29.25 -0.98
N GLY A 137 0.43 -30.58 -0.98
CA GLY A 137 -0.63 -31.42 -0.41
C GLY A 137 -0.54 -31.67 1.10
N ASP A 138 0.59 -31.33 1.75
CA ASP A 138 0.85 -31.63 3.16
C ASP A 138 0.95 -30.36 4.01
N ALA A 139 0.01 -30.21 4.94
CA ALA A 139 -0.07 -29.08 5.88
C ALA A 139 1.10 -29.02 6.86
N ALA A 140 1.61 -30.17 7.32
CA ALA A 140 2.74 -30.22 8.22
C ALA A 140 4.00 -29.74 7.51
N ARG A 141 4.19 -30.18 6.26
CA ARG A 141 5.28 -29.70 5.39
C ARG A 141 5.16 -28.21 5.13
N PHE A 142 3.97 -27.72 4.79
CA PHE A 142 3.74 -26.29 4.56
C PHE A 142 4.11 -25.45 5.79
N LYS A 143 3.61 -25.81 6.97
CA LYS A 143 3.95 -25.16 8.24
C LYS A 143 5.46 -25.17 8.51
N ALA A 144 6.14 -26.29 8.26
CA ALA A 144 7.58 -26.39 8.45
C ALA A 144 8.36 -25.44 7.52
N VAL A 145 7.95 -25.35 6.26
CA VAL A 145 8.57 -24.42 5.29
C VAL A 145 8.29 -22.97 5.67
N VAL A 146 7.05 -22.61 6.03
CA VAL A 146 6.71 -21.25 6.50
C VAL A 146 7.53 -20.85 7.72
N THR A 147 7.69 -21.76 8.69
CA THR A 147 8.51 -21.52 9.89
C THR A 147 9.96 -21.28 9.50
N LYS A 148 10.52 -22.12 8.61
CA LYS A 148 11.87 -21.96 8.07
C LYS A 148 12.04 -20.61 7.36
N VAL A 149 11.08 -20.18 6.55
CA VAL A 149 11.12 -18.86 5.89
C VAL A 149 11.13 -17.74 6.92
N LYS A 150 10.27 -17.81 7.94
CA LYS A 150 10.21 -16.81 9.01
C LYS A 150 11.53 -16.67 9.78
N GLU A 151 12.24 -17.78 9.99
CA GLU A 151 13.52 -17.79 10.71
C GLU A 151 14.71 -17.36 9.84
N LYS A 152 14.70 -17.72 8.55
CA LYS A 152 15.83 -17.51 7.64
C LYS A 152 15.68 -16.31 6.70
N SER A 153 14.56 -15.60 6.73
CA SER A 153 14.28 -14.44 5.87
C SER A 153 13.77 -13.25 6.68
N SER A 154 14.12 -12.05 6.24
CA SER A 154 13.57 -10.79 6.77
C SER A 154 12.45 -10.21 5.90
N GLY A 155 12.07 -10.89 4.81
CA GLY A 155 10.99 -10.46 3.93
C GLY A 155 9.60 -10.66 4.52
N GLY A 156 8.61 -9.93 4.01
CA GLY A 156 7.21 -10.26 4.26
C GLY A 156 6.85 -11.63 3.68
N ILE A 157 5.85 -12.31 4.25
CA ILE A 157 5.47 -13.66 3.83
C ILE A 157 4.09 -13.63 3.19
N VAL A 158 3.95 -14.27 2.02
CA VAL A 158 2.67 -14.55 1.39
C VAL A 158 2.40 -16.04 1.48
N LEU A 159 1.30 -16.43 2.11
CA LEU A 159 0.87 -17.82 2.20
C LEU A 159 -0.07 -18.11 1.02
N MET A 160 0.27 -19.10 0.20
CA MET A 160 -0.53 -19.49 -0.96
C MET A 160 -1.01 -20.94 -0.78
N SER A 161 -2.27 -21.11 -0.41
CA SER A 161 -2.92 -22.43 -0.29
C SER A 161 -4.30 -22.37 -0.94
N GLU A 162 -4.73 -23.49 -1.54
CA GLU A 162 -6.10 -23.67 -2.03
C GLU A 162 -7.06 -24.13 -0.91
N ASN A 163 -6.50 -24.62 0.21
CA ASN A 163 -7.25 -25.05 1.39
C ASN A 163 -7.01 -24.07 2.55
N ALA A 164 -8.09 -23.47 3.08
CA ALA A 164 -8.03 -22.52 4.19
C ALA A 164 -7.65 -23.16 5.54
N GLU A 165 -7.77 -24.48 5.68
CA GLU A 165 -7.38 -25.22 6.90
C GLU A 165 -5.87 -25.48 6.98
N VAL A 166 -5.14 -25.28 5.89
CA VAL A 166 -3.69 -25.52 5.73
C VAL A 166 -2.90 -24.23 5.93
#